data_AF-A0A2M7JLL3-F1
#
_entry.id   AF-A0A2M7JLL3-F1
#
_cell.length_a   1.000
_cell.length_b   1.000
_cell.length_c   1.000
_cell.angle_alpha   90.00
_cell.angle_beta   90.00
_cell.angle_gamma   90.00
#
_symmetry.space_group_name_H-M   'P 1'
#
loop_
_entity.id
_entity.type
_entity.pdbx_description
1 polymer ?
#
loop_
_entity_poly.entity_id
_entity_poly.type
_entity_poly.pdbx_seq_one_letter_code
_entity_poly.pdbx_strand_id
1 'polypeptide(L)'
;VGPEHLIPLKACAWLDLSERKTGGENIDAKSIAKHKNDVFRLYRIIDPAFKGEIPEKILEDMAAFLDAMGSETVDLKNLGIKDLNLDMILAELRRLYVRDH
;
A
#
# COMPACT_ATOMS: atom_id res chain seq x y z
N VAL A 1 16.13 -4.79 -6.49
CA VAL A 1 15.11 -4.23 -5.56
C VAL A 1 13.91 -5.17 -5.61
N GLY A 2 13.55 -5.78 -4.48
CA GLY A 2 12.43 -6.73 -4.39
C GLY A 2 11.07 -6.02 -4.27
N PRO A 3 9.95 -6.71 -4.52
CA PRO A 3 8.60 -6.16 -4.35
C PRO A 3 8.35 -5.59 -2.95
N GLU A 4 9.08 -6.07 -1.94
CA GLU A 4 9.00 -5.64 -0.54
C GLU A 4 9.48 -4.21 -0.31
N HIS A 5 10.41 -3.73 -1.15
CA HIS A 5 10.86 -2.34 -1.13
C HIS A 5 10.00 -1.47 -2.03
N LEU A 6 9.33 -2.06 -3.03
CA LEU A 6 8.47 -1.33 -3.96
C LEU A 6 7.11 -1.01 -3.35
N ILE A 7 6.56 -1.89 -2.51
CA ILE A 7 5.28 -1.65 -1.83
C ILE A 7 5.29 -0.34 -1.05
N PRO A 8 6.26 -0.09 -0.15
CA PRO A 8 6.29 1.17 0.58
C PRO A 8 6.48 2.39 -0.32
N LEU A 9 7.32 2.31 -1.35
CA LEU A 9 7.47 3.41 -2.31
C LEU A 9 6.14 3.74 -3.03
N LYS A 10 5.33 2.73 -3.33
CA LYS A 10 4.00 2.93 -3.94
C LYS A 10 3.00 3.50 -2.95
N ALA A 11 3.06 3.09 -1.69
CA ALA A 11 2.24 3.62 -0.61
C ALA A 11 2.53 5.11 -0.36
N CYS A 12 3.80 5.49 -0.23
CA CYS A 12 4.23 6.89 -0.11
C CYS A 12 3.71 7.74 -1.29
N ALA A 13 3.87 7.25 -2.52
CA ALA A 13 3.38 7.95 -3.71
C ALA A 13 1.85 8.10 -3.74
N TRP A 14 1.12 7.12 -3.20
CA TRP A 14 -0.33 7.21 -3.06
C TRP A 14 -0.72 8.29 -2.05
N LEU A 15 -0.02 8.37 -0.90
CA LEU A 15 -0.25 9.40 0.12
C LEU A 15 0.02 10.80 -0.44
N ASP A 16 1.19 11.02 -1.06
CA ASP A 16 1.56 12.31 -1.66
C ASP A 16 0.53 12.77 -2.69
N LEU A 17 0.17 11.92 -3.64
CA LEU A 17 -0.78 12.29 -4.68
C LEU A 17 -2.20 12.49 -4.14
N SER A 18 -2.59 11.74 -3.10
CA SER A 18 -3.89 11.91 -2.44
C SER A 18 -3.94 13.24 -1.69
N GLU A 19 -2.91 13.56 -0.92
CA GLU A 19 -2.81 14.83 -0.18
C GLU A 19 -2.83 16.02 -1.12
N ARG A 20 -2.00 16.01 -2.16
CA ARG A 20 -1.95 17.08 -3.18
C ARG A 20 -3.29 17.27 -3.89
N LYS A 21 -3.98 16.18 -4.20
CA LYS A 21 -5.33 16.24 -4.78
C LYS A 21 -6.34 16.85 -3.81
N THR A 22 -6.29 16.49 -2.52
CA THR A 22 -7.15 17.13 -1.50
C THR A 22 -6.81 18.60 -1.27
N GLY A 23 -5.55 18.99 -1.48
CA GLY A 23 -5.08 20.37 -1.47
C GLY A 23 -5.50 21.21 -2.68
N GLY A 24 -6.26 20.64 -3.62
CA GLY A 24 -6.79 21.36 -4.78
C GLY A 24 -5.87 21.35 -6.02
N GLU A 25 -4.77 20.58 -6.00
CA GLU A 25 -3.98 20.37 -7.21
C GLU A 25 -4.74 19.52 -8.23
N ASN A 26 -4.50 19.81 -9.52
CA ASN A 26 -5.09 19.04 -10.62
C ASN A 26 -4.32 17.73 -10.84
N ILE A 27 -4.58 16.74 -9.98
CA ILE A 27 -4.01 15.40 -10.03
C ILE A 27 -5.00 14.42 -10.68
N ASP A 28 -4.51 13.64 -11.65
CA ASP A 28 -5.32 12.58 -12.28
C ASP A 28 -5.63 11.47 -11.25
N ALA A 29 -6.93 11.23 -11.03
CA ALA A 29 -7.42 10.16 -10.16
C ALA A 29 -6.91 8.77 -10.58
N LYS A 30 -6.64 8.57 -11.89
CA LYS A 30 -6.08 7.32 -12.41
C LYS A 30 -4.67 7.08 -11.91
N SER A 31 -3.87 8.14 -11.75
CA SER A 31 -2.51 8.05 -11.21
C SER A 31 -2.55 7.58 -9.76
N ILE A 32 -3.41 8.18 -8.94
CA ILE A 32 -3.62 7.75 -7.54
C ILE A 32 -4.07 6.29 -7.50
N ALA A 33 -5.11 5.93 -8.26
CA ALA A 33 -5.64 4.56 -8.31
C ALA A 33 -4.59 3.54 -8.78
N LYS A 34 -3.68 3.93 -9.69
CA LYS A 34 -2.58 3.08 -10.15
C LYS A 34 -1.63 2.73 -9.01
N HIS A 35 -1.21 3.71 -8.19
CA HIS A 35 -0.31 3.43 -7.06
C HIS A 35 -0.94 2.50 -6.03
N LYS A 36 -2.22 2.72 -5.70
CA LYS A 36 -3.01 1.81 -4.86
C LYS A 36 -3.01 0.39 -5.41
N ASN A 37 -3.39 0.23 -6.67
CA ASN A 37 -3.49 -1.08 -7.32
C ASN A 37 -2.14 -1.77 -7.43
N ASP A 38 -1.05 -1.03 -7.64
CA ASP A 38 0.30 -1.57 -7.68
C ASP A 38 0.71 -2.17 -6.33
N VAL A 39 0.33 -1.57 -5.18
CA VAL A 39 0.59 -2.15 -3.85
C VAL A 39 -0.03 -3.55 -3.73
N PHE A 40 -1.30 -3.69 -4.06
CA PHE A 40 -2.01 -4.98 -3.99
C PHE A 40 -1.51 -6.00 -5.03
N ARG A 41 -1.06 -5.54 -6.20
CA ARG A 41 -0.42 -6.43 -7.19
C ARG A 41 0.92 -6.96 -6.68
N LEU A 42 1.73 -6.09 -6.08
CA LEU A 42 3.03 -6.46 -5.52
C LEU A 42 2.87 -7.40 -4.32
N TYR A 43 1.85 -7.19 -3.47
CA TYR A 43 1.52 -8.08 -2.36
C TYR A 43 1.41 -9.56 -2.79
N ARG A 44 0.95 -9.85 -4.01
CA ARG A 44 0.82 -11.23 -4.50
C ARG A 44 2.16 -11.96 -4.68
N ILE A 45 3.27 -11.23 -4.76
CA ILE A 45 4.59 -11.77 -5.08
C ILE A 45 5.64 -11.45 -4.02
N ILE A 46 5.24 -10.89 -2.87
CA ILE A 46 6.17 -10.66 -1.76
C ILE A 46 6.55 -11.97 -1.10
N ASP A 47 7.76 -12.00 -0.56
CA ASP A 47 8.16 -13.01 0.41
C ASP A 47 7.60 -12.65 1.80
N PRO A 48 6.67 -13.44 2.38
CA PRO A 48 6.17 -13.21 3.74
C PRO A 48 7.25 -13.42 4.82
N ALA A 49 8.39 -14.03 4.49
CA ALA A 49 9.53 -14.18 5.37
C ALA A 49 10.54 -13.02 5.25
N PHE A 50 10.22 -11.97 4.48
CA PHE A 50 11.09 -10.82 4.34
C PHE A 50 11.40 -10.15 5.68
N LYS A 51 12.69 -9.94 5.96
CA LYS A 51 13.22 -9.28 7.17
C LYS A 51 14.24 -8.20 6.82
N GLY A 52 14.02 -7.48 5.71
CA GLY A 52 14.92 -6.39 5.34
C GLY A 52 14.74 -5.17 6.24
N GLU A 53 15.79 -4.35 6.31
CA GLU A 53 15.71 -3.05 6.97
C GLU A 53 14.92 -2.06 6.11
N ILE A 54 13.83 -1.54 6.68
CA ILE A 54 13.03 -0.48 6.07
C ILE A 54 13.21 0.76 6.95
N PRO A 55 13.54 1.93 6.37
CA PRO A 55 13.65 3.19 7.11
C PRO A 55 12.38 3.52 7.90
N GLU A 56 12.52 4.09 9.09
CA GLU A 56 11.42 4.41 9.99
C GLU A 56 10.34 5.28 9.34
N LYS A 57 10.74 6.33 8.62
CA LYS A 57 9.81 7.16 7.84
C LYS A 57 8.95 6.36 6.87
N ILE A 58 9.52 5.33 6.25
CA ILE A 58 8.80 4.48 5.30
C ILE A 58 7.81 3.56 6.03
N LEU A 59 8.11 3.15 7.26
CA LEU A 59 7.17 2.40 8.12
C LEU A 59 5.99 3.29 8.53
N GLU A 60 6.24 4.56 8.87
CA GLU A 60 5.19 5.55 9.19
C GLU A 60 4.26 5.78 7.99
N ASP A 61 4.82 6.01 6.81
CA ASP A 61 4.06 6.17 5.58
C ASP A 61 3.24 4.90 5.26
N MET A 62 3.81 3.70 5.50
CA MET A 62 3.08 2.45 5.36
C MET A 62 1.91 2.34 6.34
N ALA A 63 2.09 2.71 7.60
CA ALA A 63 1.01 2.71 8.59
C ALA A 63 -0.13 3.64 8.15
N ALA A 64 0.19 4.88 7.75
CA ALA A 64 -0.79 5.86 7.28
C ALA A 64 -1.53 5.39 6.02
N PHE A 65 -0.82 4.77 5.07
CA PHE A 65 -1.45 4.16 3.90
C PHE A 65 -2.43 3.05 4.30
N LEU A 66 -2.03 2.14 5.19
CA LEU A 66 -2.87 1.02 5.62
C LEU A 66 -4.10 1.48 6.42
N ASP A 67 -3.99 2.57 7.19
CA ASP A 67 -5.13 3.23 7.84
C ASP A 67 -6.11 3.80 6.81
N ALA A 68 -5.59 4.52 5.80
CA ALA A 68 -6.42 5.07 4.72
C ALA A 68 -7.11 3.97 3.90
N MET A 69 -6.43 2.84 3.66
CA MET A 69 -7.01 1.71 2.92
C MET A 69 -8.21 1.07 3.61
N GLY A 70 -8.36 1.22 4.93
CA GLY A 70 -9.53 0.72 5.65
C GLY A 70 -10.84 1.43 5.26
N SER A 71 -10.77 2.62 4.68
CA SER A 71 -11.93 3.38 4.18
C SER A 71 -12.06 3.37 2.65
N GLU A 72 -11.07 2.83 1.93
CA GLU A 72 -11.01 2.85 0.48
C GLU A 72 -11.62 1.59 -0.14
N THR A 73 -12.30 1.75 -1.27
CA THR A 73 -12.75 0.60 -2.06
C THR A 73 -11.60 0.10 -2.94
N VAL A 74 -11.25 -1.18 -2.80
CA VAL A 74 -10.23 -1.87 -3.62
C VAL A 74 -10.88 -3.05 -4.34
N ASP A 75 -10.80 -3.04 -5.67
CA ASP A 75 -11.33 -4.14 -6.48
C ASP A 75 -10.33 -5.29 -6.58
N LEU A 76 -10.28 -6.11 -5.53
CA LEU A 76 -9.39 -7.26 -5.43
C LEU A 76 -9.59 -8.27 -6.56
N LYS A 77 -10.83 -8.43 -7.05
CA LYS A 77 -11.16 -9.36 -8.15
C LYS A 77 -10.47 -8.94 -9.44
N ASN A 78 -10.53 -7.65 -9.78
CA ASN A 78 -9.84 -7.11 -10.96
C ASN A 78 -8.31 -7.11 -10.82
N LEU A 79 -7.78 -7.25 -9.60
CA LEU A 79 -6.36 -7.42 -9.33
C LEU A 79 -5.92 -8.90 -9.32
N GLY A 80 -6.85 -9.83 -9.56
CA GLY A 80 -6.60 -11.27 -9.58
C GLY A 80 -6.46 -11.88 -8.19
N ILE A 81 -6.95 -11.21 -7.15
CA ILE A 81 -6.99 -11.68 -5.77
C ILE A 81 -8.43 -12.13 -5.50
N LYS A 82 -8.67 -13.44 -5.54
CA LYS A 82 -10.03 -14.02 -5.46
C LYS A 82 -10.35 -14.63 -4.10
N ASP A 83 -9.34 -15.11 -3.40
CA ASP A 83 -9.49 -15.93 -2.19
C ASP A 83 -9.18 -15.17 -0.89
N LEU A 84 -8.86 -13.87 -0.99
CA LEU A 84 -8.57 -13.01 0.15
C LEU A 84 -9.51 -11.82 0.16
N ASN A 85 -9.89 -11.38 1.36
CA ASN A 85 -10.56 -10.10 1.57
C ASN A 85 -9.53 -8.99 1.87
N LEU A 86 -9.99 -7.75 1.82
CA LEU A 86 -9.13 -6.57 2.01
C LEU A 86 -8.51 -6.58 3.41
N ASP A 87 -9.30 -6.86 4.44
CA ASP A 87 -8.86 -6.82 5.84
C ASP A 87 -7.71 -7.80 6.12
N MET A 88 -7.76 -9.01 5.54
CA MET A 88 -6.68 -10.00 5.66
C MET A 88 -5.38 -9.51 5.02
N ILE A 89 -5.47 -8.88 3.85
CA ILE A 89 -4.29 -8.33 3.16
C ILE A 89 -3.71 -7.17 3.96
N LEU A 90 -4.57 -6.29 4.48
CA LEU A 90 -4.13 -5.17 5.31
C LEU A 90 -3.47 -5.67 6.60
N ALA A 91 -4.00 -6.72 7.23
CA ALA A 91 -3.41 -7.33 8.41
C ALA A 91 -2.02 -7.93 8.13
N GLU A 92 -1.85 -8.67 7.02
CA GLU A 92 -0.54 -9.20 6.63
C GLU A 92 0.46 -8.09 6.28
N LEU A 93 0.02 -7.05 5.57
CA LEU A 93 0.88 -5.89 5.29
C LEU A 93 1.25 -5.14 6.58
N ARG A 94 0.33 -4.99 7.54
CA ARG A 94 0.67 -4.43 8.86
C ARG A 94 1.72 -5.27 9.57
N ARG A 95 1.55 -6.60 9.59
CA ARG A 95 2.54 -7.49 10.20
C ARG A 95 3.94 -7.38 9.59
N LEU A 96 4.03 -7.11 8.28
CA LEU A 96 5.30 -6.97 7.58
C LEU A 96 5.95 -5.59 7.73
N TYR A 97 5.15 -4.52 7.77
CA TYR A 97 5.62 -3.14 7.64
C TYR A 97 5.30 -2.23 8.84
N VAL A 98 4.55 -2.70 9.82
CA VAL A 98 4.21 -1.94 11.02
C VAL A 98 4.70 -2.75 12.22
N ARG A 99 5.63 -2.17 12.98
CA ARG A 99 6.11 -2.79 14.21
C ARG A 99 5.06 -2.54 15.30
N ASP A 100 4.51 -3.59 15.88
CA ASP A 100 3.78 -3.48 17.14
C ASP A 100 4.77 -2.97 18.19
N HIS A 101 4.53 -1.76 18.71
CA HIS A 101 5.31 -1.17 19.79
C HIS A 101 5.03 -1.84 21.13
#